data_AF-A0ABC8KD30-F1
#
_entry.id   AF-A0ABC8KD30-F1
#
_cell.length_a   1.000
_cell.length_b   1.000
_cell.length_c   1.000
_cell.angle_alpha   90.00
_cell.angle_beta   90.00
_cell.angle_gamma   90.00
#
_symmetry.space_group_name_H-M   'P 1'
#
loop_
_entity.id
_entity.type
_entity.pdbx_description
1 polymer ?
#
loop_
_entity_poly.entity_id
_entity_poly.type
_entity_poly.pdbx_seq_one_letter_code
_entity_poly.pdbx_strand_id
1 'polypeptide(L)'
;MSDRILCKFFIHGSCLKGEHCEYSHDTNVCTFYQKGICLYGSRCRNQHVRTTSQPQSLSASNLHPPPPPPSDPHPQQKGDNNNNGVCYIHPREYPICSFAAAGDCPRGSQCPHMHGDICSTCGKKCLHPFRPEEREEHTKECQKKQKHIEALKKSQDIECSVCLDRVLSKATPGERKFGLLTECHHPFCIQCIRNWRSSAPVSGMDVNSTLRACPICRKLSYFVVPSVVWYSTPDEKKEIIDIYKAKLRSINCKHFNFGNGNCPFGGSCFYKHAYSDGHLDEVVVRNLGSQEGETVTADSIRLSEFLGRVQI
;
A
#
# COMPACT_ATOMS: atom_id res chain seq x y z
N MET A 1 9.20 21.79 -43.53
CA MET A 1 9.38 22.68 -42.37
C MET A 1 10.68 22.27 -41.70
N SER A 2 11.54 23.22 -41.35
CA SER A 2 12.95 22.94 -41.05
C SER A 2 13.14 22.39 -39.63
N ASP A 3 13.81 21.24 -39.52
CA ASP A 3 13.94 20.47 -38.28
C ASP A 3 15.06 21.04 -37.37
N ARG A 4 14.86 22.26 -36.86
CA ARG A 4 15.82 22.94 -35.97
C ARG A 4 15.61 22.56 -34.51
N ILE A 5 16.67 22.07 -33.87
CA ILE A 5 16.68 21.67 -32.47
C ILE A 5 16.26 22.84 -31.56
N LEU A 6 15.30 22.58 -30.66
CA LEU A 6 14.67 23.58 -29.79
C LEU A 6 15.60 24.04 -28.66
N CYS A 7 15.65 25.35 -28.41
CA CYS A 7 16.52 25.98 -27.42
C CYS A 7 16.08 25.66 -25.98
N LYS A 8 16.83 24.79 -25.28
CA LYS A 8 16.57 24.42 -23.88
C LYS A 8 16.49 25.64 -22.94
N PHE A 9 17.36 26.63 -23.11
CA PHE A 9 17.36 27.83 -22.26
C PHE A 9 16.15 28.74 -22.52
N PHE A 10 15.64 28.77 -23.75
CA PHE A 10 14.42 29.52 -24.08
C PHE A 10 13.18 28.88 -23.48
N ILE A 11 13.07 27.54 -23.54
CA ILE A 11 12.01 26.78 -22.86
C ILE A 11 11.92 27.15 -21.38
N HIS A 12 13.07 27.38 -20.73
CA HIS A 12 13.18 27.75 -19.31
C HIS A 12 13.20 29.27 -19.03
N GLY A 13 12.94 30.13 -20.03
CA GLY A 13 12.85 31.58 -19.85
C GLY A 13 14.18 32.27 -19.53
N SER A 14 15.31 31.64 -19.85
CA SER A 14 16.66 32.08 -19.47
C SER A 14 17.63 32.17 -20.66
N CYS A 15 17.12 32.25 -21.89
CA CYS A 15 17.95 32.46 -23.09
C CYS A 15 18.31 33.95 -23.24
N LEU A 16 19.60 34.27 -23.13
CA LEU A 16 20.12 35.64 -23.29
C LEU A 16 20.47 36.00 -24.75
N LYS A 17 20.41 35.04 -25.69
CA LYS A 17 20.79 35.24 -27.11
C LYS A 17 19.68 35.87 -27.98
N GLY A 18 18.42 35.92 -27.50
CA GLY A 18 17.29 36.49 -28.24
C GLY A 18 17.15 35.92 -29.67
N GLU A 19 16.87 36.79 -30.64
CA GLU A 19 16.79 36.45 -32.07
C GLU A 19 18.11 35.91 -32.68
N HIS A 20 19.24 36.09 -31.99
CA HIS A 20 20.57 35.60 -32.42
C HIS A 20 20.90 34.22 -31.82
N CYS A 21 19.89 33.45 -31.42
CA CYS A 21 20.09 32.09 -30.93
C CYS A 21 20.17 31.09 -32.10
N GLU A 22 21.20 30.24 -32.08
CA GLU A 22 21.42 29.19 -33.09
C GLU A 22 20.42 28.02 -32.98
N TYR A 23 19.66 27.97 -31.88
CA TYR A 23 18.63 26.97 -31.59
C TYR A 23 17.23 27.58 -31.74
N SER A 24 16.25 26.78 -32.18
CA SER A 24 14.89 27.28 -32.42
C SER A 24 14.25 27.83 -31.13
N HIS A 25 13.55 28.96 -31.27
CA HIS A 25 12.67 29.56 -30.26
C HIS A 25 11.17 29.34 -30.60
N ASP A 26 10.86 28.45 -31.55
CA ASP A 26 9.49 28.18 -32.00
C ASP A 26 8.67 27.60 -30.84
N THR A 27 7.67 28.37 -30.39
CA THR A 27 6.83 27.99 -29.26
C THR A 27 5.91 26.83 -29.64
N ASN A 28 6.04 25.70 -28.93
CA ASN A 28 5.14 24.57 -29.10
C ASN A 28 3.68 25.03 -28.97
N VAL A 29 2.88 24.82 -30.03
CA VAL A 29 1.44 25.09 -30.03
C VAL A 29 0.76 24.13 -29.07
N CYS A 30 -0.20 24.63 -28.29
CA CYS A 30 -0.92 23.82 -27.32
C CYS A 30 -1.89 22.86 -28.03
N THR A 31 -1.49 21.59 -28.17
CA THR A 31 -2.30 20.54 -28.79
C THR A 31 -3.65 20.31 -28.10
N PHE A 32 -3.75 20.57 -26.80
CA PHE A 32 -5.00 20.55 -26.05
C PHE A 32 -5.92 21.72 -26.46
N TYR A 33 -5.38 22.94 -26.57
CA TYR A 33 -6.13 24.10 -27.06
C TYR A 33 -6.58 23.93 -28.51
N GLN A 34 -5.73 23.33 -29.35
CA GLN A 34 -6.04 23.03 -30.75
C GLN A 34 -7.14 21.98 -30.91
N LYS A 35 -7.37 21.14 -29.88
CA LYS A 35 -8.52 20.23 -29.75
C LYS A 35 -9.72 20.86 -29.04
N GLY A 36 -9.70 22.19 -28.82
CA GLY A 36 -10.81 22.98 -28.29
C GLY A 36 -10.80 23.20 -26.77
N ILE A 37 -10.01 22.47 -25.98
CA ILE A 37 -10.01 22.57 -24.51
C ILE A 37 -8.59 22.49 -23.95
N CYS A 38 -8.11 23.58 -23.35
CA CYS A 38 -6.90 23.58 -22.53
C CYS A 38 -7.22 24.02 -21.09
N LEU A 39 -7.03 23.09 -20.14
CA LEU A 39 -7.29 23.28 -18.71
C LEU A 39 -6.44 24.38 -18.06
N TYR A 40 -5.36 24.81 -18.71
CA TYR A 40 -4.47 25.87 -18.22
C TYR A 40 -4.91 27.28 -18.67
N GLY A 41 -5.91 27.40 -19.55
CA GLY A 41 -6.45 28.69 -20.00
C GLY A 41 -5.37 29.64 -20.52
N SER A 42 -5.47 30.93 -20.17
CA SER A 42 -4.47 31.96 -20.50
C SER A 42 -3.11 31.77 -19.80
N ARG A 43 -2.98 30.81 -18.87
CA ARG A 43 -1.74 30.48 -18.14
C ARG A 43 -1.02 29.26 -18.73
N CYS A 44 -1.43 28.78 -19.90
CA CYS A 44 -0.72 27.69 -20.57
C CYS A 44 0.69 28.13 -21.01
N ARG A 45 1.67 27.26 -20.80
CA ARG A 45 3.07 27.46 -21.25
C ARG A 45 3.24 27.33 -22.76
N ASN A 46 2.29 26.67 -23.43
CA ASN A 46 2.28 26.42 -24.86
C ASN A 46 1.35 27.43 -25.57
N GLN A 47 1.69 27.82 -26.79
CA GLN A 47 0.98 28.92 -27.45
C GLN A 47 -0.46 28.54 -27.83
N HIS A 48 -1.41 29.38 -27.44
CA HIS A 48 -2.84 29.23 -27.77
C HIS A 48 -3.16 29.97 -29.07
N VAL A 49 -2.74 29.40 -30.20
CA VAL A 49 -3.03 29.94 -31.54
C VAL A 49 -4.43 29.48 -31.97
N ARG A 50 -5.31 30.41 -32.30
CA ARG A 50 -6.57 30.10 -33.00
C ARG A 50 -6.29 30.03 -34.50
N THR A 51 -6.53 28.88 -35.12
CA THR A 51 -6.54 28.75 -36.59
C THR A 51 -7.73 29.53 -37.13
N THR A 52 -7.48 30.70 -37.73
CA THR A 52 -8.53 31.65 -38.10
C THR A 52 -9.21 31.31 -39.42
N SER A 53 -10.49 30.96 -39.34
CA SER A 53 -11.48 31.22 -40.39
C SER A 53 -12.30 32.47 -40.03
N GLN A 54 -11.61 33.64 -39.93
CA GLN A 54 -12.14 35.01 -39.79
C GLN A 54 -13.05 35.38 -38.58
N PRO A 55 -13.27 36.69 -38.28
CA PRO A 55 -12.40 37.86 -38.45
C PRO A 55 -12.09 38.59 -37.11
N GLN A 56 -11.49 39.78 -37.17
CA GLN A 56 -10.61 40.39 -36.15
C GLN A 56 -11.21 41.52 -35.27
N SER A 57 -10.36 41.97 -34.32
CA SER A 57 -10.30 43.29 -33.64
C SER A 57 -11.10 43.45 -32.33
N LEU A 58 -10.79 44.36 -31.40
CA LEU A 58 -9.75 45.41 -31.31
C LEU A 58 -8.79 45.18 -30.10
N SER A 59 -8.09 46.22 -29.61
CA SER A 59 -7.04 46.21 -28.57
C SER A 59 -7.28 47.20 -27.40
N ALA A 60 -6.65 46.88 -26.25
CA ALA A 60 -6.17 47.77 -25.17
C ALA A 60 -7.10 48.80 -24.47
N SER A 61 -7.26 48.66 -23.14
CA SER A 61 -6.61 49.55 -22.12
C SER A 61 -7.18 49.39 -20.69
N ASN A 62 -6.30 49.56 -19.69
CA ASN A 62 -6.47 49.87 -18.25
C ASN A 62 -7.87 49.91 -17.59
N LEU A 63 -7.98 49.38 -16.35
CA LEU A 63 -8.39 50.13 -15.14
C LEU A 63 -8.25 49.30 -13.83
N HIS A 64 -8.46 49.96 -12.69
CA HIS A 64 -8.14 49.59 -11.29
C HIS A 64 -8.90 48.38 -10.67
N PRO A 65 -8.48 47.85 -9.49
CA PRO A 65 -9.02 46.60 -8.92
C PRO A 65 -10.36 46.77 -8.16
N PRO A 66 -11.27 45.77 -8.19
CA PRO A 66 -12.52 45.74 -7.43
C PRO A 66 -12.40 45.06 -6.04
N PRO A 67 -13.38 45.29 -5.12
CA PRO A 67 -13.32 44.95 -3.68
C PRO A 67 -13.67 43.47 -3.34
N PRO A 68 -13.53 43.02 -2.07
CA PRO A 68 -13.88 41.64 -1.67
C PRO A 68 -15.39 41.35 -1.77
N PRO A 69 -15.78 40.07 -2.00
CA PRO A 69 -17.18 39.70 -2.17
C PRO A 69 -17.94 39.60 -0.83
N PRO A 70 -19.20 40.05 -0.77
CA PRO A 70 -20.09 39.75 0.36
C PRO A 70 -20.69 38.34 0.25
N SER A 71 -21.20 37.85 1.38
CA SER A 71 -21.77 36.51 1.58
C SER A 71 -23.04 36.23 0.76
N ASP A 72 -23.18 34.97 0.31
CA ASP A 72 -24.37 34.23 -0.18
C ASP A 72 -25.54 34.98 -0.87
N PRO A 73 -26.04 34.41 -1.99
CA PRO A 73 -27.42 33.94 -1.89
C PRO A 73 -27.77 32.63 -2.62
N HIS A 74 -28.88 32.05 -2.17
CA HIS A 74 -29.65 30.97 -2.81
C HIS A 74 -30.15 31.35 -4.23
N PRO A 75 -30.51 30.38 -5.09
CA PRO A 75 -30.70 30.64 -6.52
C PRO A 75 -32.12 31.13 -6.87
N GLN A 76 -32.20 32.13 -7.76
CA GLN A 76 -33.39 32.38 -8.57
C GLN A 76 -33.01 32.43 -10.05
N GLN A 77 -33.71 31.62 -10.85
CA GLN A 77 -33.52 31.56 -12.29
C GLN A 77 -34.12 32.79 -12.98
N LYS A 78 -33.29 33.49 -13.75
CA LYS A 78 -33.68 34.03 -15.05
C LYS A 78 -32.59 33.72 -16.05
N GLY A 79 -32.95 33.07 -17.15
CA GLY A 79 -32.03 32.79 -18.23
C GLY A 79 -31.94 33.98 -19.16
N ASP A 80 -30.73 34.30 -19.61
CA ASP A 80 -30.47 35.03 -20.84
C ASP A 80 -29.28 34.39 -21.56
N ASN A 81 -29.39 34.25 -22.87
CA ASN A 81 -28.41 33.56 -23.69
C ASN A 81 -27.15 34.41 -23.86
N ASN A 82 -26.03 33.98 -23.24
CA ASN A 82 -24.71 34.38 -23.69
C ASN A 82 -23.75 33.18 -23.60
N ASN A 83 -23.27 32.71 -24.75
CA ASN A 83 -22.56 31.44 -24.86
C ASN A 83 -21.08 31.57 -24.51
N ASN A 84 -20.82 31.89 -23.24
CA ASN A 84 -19.49 31.87 -22.64
C ASN A 84 -19.46 30.70 -21.64
N GLY A 85 -19.36 29.48 -22.19
CA GLY A 85 -19.43 28.22 -21.44
C GLY A 85 -18.29 28.01 -20.46
N VAL A 86 -18.35 28.69 -19.31
CA VAL A 86 -17.52 28.37 -18.15
C VAL A 86 -17.96 27.01 -17.65
N CYS A 87 -17.15 25.98 -17.94
CA CYS A 87 -17.32 24.68 -17.31
C CYS A 87 -17.05 24.83 -15.81
N TYR A 88 -18.13 24.91 -15.02
CA TYR A 88 -18.07 24.85 -13.56
C TYR A 88 -17.62 23.44 -13.17
N ILE A 89 -16.29 23.24 -13.12
CA ILE A 89 -15.69 22.06 -12.55
C ILE A 89 -16.01 22.07 -11.06
N HIS A 90 -16.87 21.14 -10.65
CA HIS A 90 -17.33 21.03 -9.27
C HIS A 90 -16.13 20.95 -8.31
N PRO A 91 -16.13 21.59 -7.12
CA PRO A 91 -14.97 21.61 -6.22
C PRO A 91 -14.48 20.23 -5.77
N ARG A 92 -15.31 19.19 -5.90
CA ARG A 92 -14.95 17.78 -5.70
C ARG A 92 -14.00 17.23 -6.78
N GLU A 93 -13.89 17.84 -7.96
CA GLU A 93 -13.06 17.36 -9.08
C GLU A 93 -11.66 18.01 -9.17
N TYR A 94 -11.38 19.01 -8.34
CA TYR A 94 -10.06 19.64 -8.30
C TYR A 94 -9.05 18.77 -7.53
N PRO A 95 -7.90 18.39 -8.11
CA PRO A 95 -6.90 17.59 -7.40
C PRO A 95 -6.15 18.41 -6.34
N ILE A 96 -5.78 17.75 -5.24
CA ILE A 96 -4.88 18.32 -4.22
C ILE A 96 -3.48 18.51 -4.83
N CYS A 97 -2.78 19.58 -4.42
CA CYS A 97 -1.38 19.77 -4.74
C CYS A 97 -0.52 18.61 -4.21
N SER A 98 0.09 17.85 -5.12
CA SER A 98 0.97 16.71 -4.80
C SER A 98 2.08 17.05 -3.81
N PHE A 99 2.68 18.24 -3.91
CA PHE A 99 3.71 18.70 -2.97
C PHE A 99 3.17 18.92 -1.55
N ALA A 100 1.99 19.56 -1.42
CA ALA A 100 1.35 19.77 -0.11
C ALA A 100 0.86 18.44 0.51
N ALA A 101 0.38 17.52 -0.32
CA ALA A 101 0.01 16.17 0.11
C ALA A 101 1.25 15.34 0.52
N ALA A 102 2.41 15.57 -0.09
CA ALA A 102 3.67 14.93 0.27
C ALA A 102 4.27 15.49 1.58
N GLY A 103 3.94 16.73 1.95
CA GLY A 103 4.31 17.38 3.21
C GLY A 103 4.43 18.88 3.03
N ASP A 104 5.41 19.29 2.21
CA ASP A 104 5.78 20.70 2.01
C ASP A 104 5.60 21.14 0.54
N CYS A 105 4.90 22.25 0.36
CA CYS A 105 4.74 22.91 -0.93
C CYS A 105 5.59 24.19 -0.98
N PRO A 106 6.60 24.29 -1.86
CA PRO A 106 7.50 25.45 -1.91
C PRO A 106 6.79 26.75 -2.36
N ARG A 107 5.56 26.65 -2.91
CA ARG A 107 4.74 27.81 -3.27
C ARG A 107 3.89 28.35 -2.11
N GLY A 108 3.89 27.69 -0.95
CA GLY A 108 3.13 28.12 0.23
C GLY A 108 1.65 28.39 -0.07
N SER A 109 1.11 29.49 0.45
CA SER A 109 -0.26 29.95 0.18
C SER A 109 -0.48 30.47 -1.26
N GLN A 110 0.58 30.70 -2.04
CA GLN A 110 0.49 31.17 -3.43
C GLN A 110 0.40 29.99 -4.44
N CYS A 111 0.24 28.76 -3.97
CA CYS A 111 0.09 27.61 -4.84
C CYS A 111 -1.24 27.66 -5.61
N PRO A 112 -1.24 27.52 -6.95
CA PRO A 112 -2.48 27.53 -7.74
C PRO A 112 -3.30 26.22 -7.65
N HIS A 113 -2.81 25.23 -6.89
CA HIS A 113 -3.50 23.96 -6.65
C HIS A 113 -4.01 23.92 -5.20
N MET A 114 -5.19 23.36 -4.98
CA MET A 114 -5.78 23.25 -3.64
C MET A 114 -4.81 22.53 -2.69
N HIS A 115 -4.62 23.06 -1.49
CA HIS A 115 -3.98 22.34 -0.41
C HIS A 115 -5.08 21.66 0.41
N GLY A 116 -4.92 20.37 0.70
CA GLY A 116 -5.90 19.62 1.48
C GLY A 116 -5.88 20.00 2.96
N ASP A 117 -6.86 19.46 3.70
CA ASP A 117 -6.85 19.53 5.15
C ASP A 117 -5.69 18.69 5.72
N ILE A 118 -5.27 19.03 6.93
CA ILE A 118 -4.16 18.37 7.62
C ILE A 118 -4.63 17.04 8.21
N CYS A 119 -3.98 15.93 7.83
CA CYS A 119 -4.16 14.66 8.51
C CYS A 119 -3.51 14.69 9.90
N SER A 120 -4.31 14.44 10.96
CA SER A 120 -3.83 14.43 12.35
C SER A 120 -2.76 13.37 12.65
N THR A 121 -2.64 12.34 11.82
CA THR A 121 -1.68 11.24 12.02
C THR A 121 -0.32 11.49 11.36
N CYS A 122 -0.28 12.11 10.18
CA CYS A 122 0.99 12.38 9.47
C CYS A 122 1.37 13.87 9.33
N GLY A 123 0.49 14.80 9.73
CA GLY A 123 0.72 16.25 9.65
C GLY A 123 0.64 16.84 8.24
N LYS A 124 0.31 16.05 7.21
CA LYS A 124 0.35 16.46 5.79
C LYS A 124 -0.99 16.98 5.29
N LYS A 125 -0.95 17.87 4.30
CA LYS A 125 -2.14 18.50 3.67
C LYS A 125 -2.73 17.62 2.56
N CYS A 126 -3.04 16.38 2.93
CA CYS A 126 -3.39 15.29 2.01
C CYS A 126 -4.87 14.87 2.07
N LEU A 127 -5.68 15.47 2.96
CA LEU A 127 -7.11 15.17 3.04
C LEU A 127 -7.91 16.08 2.10
N HIS A 128 -8.79 15.53 1.27
CA HIS A 128 -9.58 16.35 0.36
C HIS A 128 -10.77 17.00 1.10
N PRO A 129 -10.96 18.33 1.05
CA PRO A 129 -12.04 19.01 1.78
C PRO A 129 -13.44 18.47 1.45
N PHE A 130 -13.68 18.22 0.17
CA PHE A 130 -14.97 17.80 -0.39
C PHE A 130 -15.11 16.29 -0.73
N ARG A 131 -14.17 15.42 -0.32
CA ARG A 131 -14.27 13.95 -0.55
C ARG A 131 -14.14 13.21 0.80
N PRO A 132 -15.26 13.01 1.53
CA PRO A 132 -15.22 12.40 2.87
C PRO A 132 -14.75 10.94 2.83
N GLU A 133 -15.09 10.20 1.77
CA GLU A 133 -14.69 8.79 1.57
C GLU A 133 -13.15 8.66 1.47
N GLU A 134 -12.50 9.42 0.58
CA GLU A 134 -11.04 9.45 0.47
C GLU A 134 -10.35 9.93 1.75
N ARG A 135 -10.96 10.89 2.47
CA ARG A 135 -10.47 11.35 3.77
C ARG A 135 -10.48 10.20 4.79
N GLU A 136 -11.56 9.42 4.84
CA GLU A 136 -11.69 8.30 5.76
C GLU A 136 -10.74 7.15 5.40
N GLU A 137 -10.64 6.79 4.11
CA GLU A 137 -9.69 5.79 3.60
C GLU A 137 -8.25 6.16 3.94
N HIS A 138 -7.82 7.39 3.61
CA HIS A 138 -6.50 7.90 3.98
C HIS A 138 -6.28 7.82 5.49
N THR A 139 -7.26 8.23 6.30
CA THR A 139 -7.10 8.24 7.76
C THR A 139 -6.88 6.83 8.31
N LYS A 140 -7.65 5.84 7.82
CA LYS A 140 -7.49 4.42 8.19
C LYS A 140 -6.13 3.87 7.77
N GLU A 141 -5.69 4.11 6.53
CA GLU A 141 -4.39 3.64 6.04
C GLU A 141 -3.23 4.32 6.78
N CYS A 142 -3.31 5.63 6.99
CA CYS A 142 -2.30 6.43 7.68
C CYS A 142 -2.10 5.97 9.13
N GLN A 143 -3.19 5.74 9.88
CA GLN A 143 -3.14 5.17 11.22
C GLN A 143 -2.51 3.77 11.24
N LYS A 144 -2.90 2.89 10.29
CA LYS A 144 -2.31 1.54 10.16
C LYS A 144 -0.81 1.61 9.88
N LYS A 145 -0.39 2.50 8.99
CA LYS A 145 1.03 2.74 8.65
C LYS A 145 1.81 3.29 9.85
N GLN A 146 1.24 4.23 10.61
CA GLN A 146 1.87 4.79 11.80
C GLN A 146 2.06 3.72 12.89
N LYS A 147 1.03 2.92 13.18
CA LYS A 147 1.14 1.76 14.11
C LYS A 147 2.22 0.78 13.67
N HIS A 148 2.32 0.50 12.37
CA HIS A 148 3.36 -0.40 11.85
C HIS A 148 4.78 0.16 12.00
N ILE A 149 4.98 1.47 11.77
CA ILE A 149 6.27 2.15 11.99
C ILE A 149 6.64 2.13 13.48
N GLU A 150 5.68 2.36 14.37
CA GLU A 150 5.90 2.30 15.82
C GLU A 150 6.27 0.88 16.29
N ALA A 151 5.57 -0.14 15.79
CA ALA A 151 5.90 -1.54 16.04
C ALA A 151 7.31 -1.89 15.53
N LEU A 152 7.68 -1.47 14.32
CA LEU A 152 9.05 -1.63 13.79
C LEU A 152 10.10 -0.95 14.67
N LYS A 153 9.80 0.24 15.23
CA LYS A 153 10.70 0.94 16.15
C LYS A 153 10.87 0.19 17.47
N LYS A 154 9.76 -0.25 18.08
CA LYS A 154 9.75 -1.11 19.28
C LYS A 154 10.47 -2.46 19.09
N SER A 155 10.56 -2.93 17.84
CA SER A 155 11.17 -4.21 17.48
C SER A 155 12.70 -4.17 17.29
N GLN A 156 13.33 -2.98 17.22
CA GLN A 156 14.75 -2.88 16.82
C GLN A 156 15.70 -3.56 17.79
N ASP A 157 15.45 -3.41 19.10
CA ASP A 157 16.33 -3.90 20.16
C ASP A 157 16.00 -5.34 20.61
N ILE A 158 15.11 -6.05 19.91
CA ILE A 158 14.73 -7.43 20.26
C ILE A 158 15.80 -8.42 19.79
N GLU A 159 16.43 -9.09 20.76
CA GLU A 159 17.51 -10.05 20.58
C GLU A 159 17.02 -11.49 20.47
N CYS A 160 17.73 -12.32 19.71
CA CYS A 160 17.41 -13.73 19.53
C CYS A 160 17.90 -14.55 20.74
N SER A 161 17.03 -15.30 21.40
CA SER A 161 17.37 -16.16 22.56
C SER A 161 18.30 -17.35 22.25
N VAL A 162 18.90 -17.42 21.05
CA VAL A 162 19.77 -18.52 20.60
C VAL A 162 21.12 -18.01 20.12
N CYS A 163 21.16 -16.98 19.27
CA CYS A 163 22.42 -16.36 18.83
C CYS A 163 22.72 -15.02 19.49
N LEU A 164 21.85 -14.51 20.36
CA LEU A 164 21.92 -13.22 21.07
C LEU A 164 21.97 -11.97 20.17
N ASP A 165 22.07 -12.13 18.84
CA ASP A 165 21.96 -11.02 17.89
C ASP A 165 20.60 -10.32 17.96
N ARG A 166 20.62 -8.98 17.84
CA ARG A 166 19.46 -8.16 17.50
C ARG A 166 18.91 -8.56 16.14
N VAL A 167 17.67 -9.05 16.10
CA VAL A 167 17.13 -9.74 14.92
C VAL A 167 17.03 -8.81 13.71
N LEU A 168 16.62 -7.55 13.91
CA LEU A 168 16.48 -6.58 12.81
C LEU A 168 17.80 -5.90 12.42
N SER A 169 18.87 -6.05 13.21
CA SER A 169 20.20 -5.51 12.91
C SER A 169 21.08 -6.44 12.07
N LYS A 170 20.63 -7.67 11.78
CA LYS A 170 21.40 -8.65 10.99
C LYS A 170 21.83 -8.12 9.62
N ALA A 171 23.00 -8.53 9.15
CA ALA A 171 23.60 -8.01 7.91
C ALA A 171 22.65 -8.12 6.70
N THR A 172 22.13 -9.32 6.41
CA THR A 172 21.29 -9.53 5.22
C THR A 172 19.82 -9.16 5.49
N PRO A 173 19.14 -8.42 4.58
CA PRO A 173 17.70 -8.11 4.73
C PRO A 173 16.80 -9.35 4.75
N GLY A 174 17.24 -10.48 4.21
CA GLY A 174 16.50 -11.74 4.21
C GLY A 174 16.31 -12.33 5.62
N GLU A 175 17.32 -12.16 6.48
CA GLU A 175 17.40 -12.68 7.85
C GLU A 175 16.78 -11.78 8.92
N ARG A 176 16.49 -10.50 8.60
CA ARG A 176 15.87 -9.50 9.49
C ARG A 176 14.38 -9.79 9.77
N LYS A 177 14.12 -10.98 10.29
CA LYS A 177 12.78 -11.52 10.57
C LYS A 177 12.80 -12.34 11.85
N PHE A 178 11.80 -12.13 12.68
CA PHE A 178 11.49 -12.96 13.82
C PHE A 178 10.89 -14.29 13.36
N GLY A 179 11.22 -15.37 14.06
CA GLY A 179 10.58 -16.67 13.94
C GLY A 179 9.67 -16.91 15.14
N LEU A 180 8.43 -16.47 15.04
CA LEU A 180 7.43 -16.54 16.11
C LEU A 180 6.94 -17.98 16.29
N LEU A 181 6.92 -18.46 17.53
CA LEU A 181 6.24 -19.71 17.90
C LEU A 181 4.85 -19.39 18.46
N THR A 182 3.86 -20.18 18.06
CA THR A 182 2.45 -19.96 18.44
C THR A 182 2.24 -20.03 19.96
N GLU A 183 2.84 -21.03 20.62
CA GLU A 183 2.50 -21.35 22.01
C GLU A 183 3.35 -20.63 23.09
N CYS A 184 4.45 -19.96 22.73
CA CYS A 184 5.35 -19.31 23.69
C CYS A 184 5.82 -17.91 23.25
N HIS A 185 6.48 -17.18 24.15
CA HIS A 185 6.86 -15.78 23.93
C HIS A 185 8.37 -15.53 23.71
N HIS A 186 9.18 -16.58 23.56
CA HIS A 186 10.63 -16.44 23.37
C HIS A 186 10.98 -15.85 21.98
N PRO A 187 11.82 -14.81 21.92
CA PRO A 187 12.27 -14.23 20.65
C PRO A 187 13.33 -15.08 19.98
N PHE A 188 13.15 -15.31 18.68
CA PHE A 188 14.10 -15.98 17.81
C PHE A 188 14.23 -15.22 16.49
N CYS A 189 15.43 -15.16 15.91
CA CYS A 189 15.55 -14.87 14.49
C CYS A 189 15.04 -16.08 13.68
N ILE A 190 14.55 -15.84 12.47
CA ILE A 190 13.96 -16.87 11.62
C ILE A 190 14.95 -17.99 11.28
N GLN A 191 16.25 -17.69 11.22
CA GLN A 191 17.28 -18.67 10.88
C GLN A 191 17.54 -19.65 12.03
N CYS A 192 17.69 -19.17 13.27
CA CYS A 192 17.91 -20.05 14.43
C CYS A 192 16.78 -21.06 14.62
N ILE A 193 15.52 -20.63 14.54
CA ILE A 193 14.38 -21.54 14.74
C ILE A 193 14.16 -22.50 13.56
N ARG A 194 14.62 -22.14 12.35
CA ARG A 194 14.68 -23.05 11.20
C ARG A 194 15.78 -24.10 11.38
N ASN A 195 17.00 -23.67 11.71
CA ASN A 195 18.12 -24.57 11.97
C ASN A 195 17.79 -25.57 13.09
N TRP A 196 17.15 -25.12 14.18
CA TRP A 196 16.63 -25.98 15.24
C TRP A 196 15.69 -27.06 14.69
N ARG A 197 14.69 -26.68 13.88
CA ARG A 197 13.70 -27.62 13.29
C ARG A 197 14.25 -28.53 12.19
N SER A 198 15.39 -28.18 11.60
CA SER A 198 16.08 -28.95 10.56
C SER A 198 17.29 -29.72 11.08
N SER A 199 17.58 -29.67 12.39
CA SER A 199 18.69 -30.40 12.99
C SER A 199 18.41 -31.91 12.98
N ALA A 200 19.43 -32.69 12.69
CA ALA A 200 19.31 -34.15 12.64
C ALA A 200 19.03 -34.73 14.04
N PRO A 201 18.27 -35.84 14.14
CA PRO A 201 18.12 -36.64 15.36
C PRO A 201 19.42 -36.93 16.09
N VAL A 202 19.41 -36.74 17.42
CA VAL A 202 20.20 -37.60 18.32
C VAL A 202 19.40 -38.88 18.56
N SER A 203 20.05 -40.03 18.42
CA SER A 203 19.37 -41.33 18.51
C SER A 203 18.72 -41.55 19.87
N GLY A 204 17.43 -41.96 19.89
CA GLY A 204 16.75 -42.46 21.09
C GLY A 204 15.71 -41.54 21.75
N MET A 205 15.33 -40.40 21.16
CA MET A 205 14.22 -39.57 21.65
C MET A 205 13.14 -39.37 20.58
N ASP A 206 11.91 -39.00 21.00
CA ASP A 206 10.91 -38.45 20.08
C ASP A 206 11.40 -37.09 19.56
N VAL A 207 12.07 -37.16 18.42
CA VAL A 207 12.62 -36.03 17.70
C VAL A 207 11.53 -35.11 17.15
N ASN A 208 10.34 -35.62 16.89
CA ASN A 208 9.26 -34.84 16.32
C ASN A 208 8.64 -33.92 17.39
N SER A 209 8.52 -34.41 18.63
CA SER A 209 8.24 -33.59 19.80
C SER A 209 9.39 -32.59 20.07
N THR A 210 10.63 -33.08 20.15
CA THR A 210 11.79 -32.26 20.57
C THR A 210 12.13 -31.12 19.59
N LEU A 211 12.21 -31.40 18.29
CA LEU A 211 12.55 -30.38 17.26
C LEU A 211 11.42 -29.36 17.06
N ARG A 212 10.17 -29.72 17.43
CA ARG A 212 9.01 -28.80 17.39
C ARG A 212 8.78 -28.08 18.72
N ALA A 213 9.51 -28.44 19.77
CA ALA A 213 9.55 -27.73 21.03
C ALA A 213 10.24 -26.36 20.86
N CYS A 214 9.86 -25.40 21.70
CA CYS A 214 10.62 -24.17 21.89
C CYS A 214 12.02 -24.47 22.46
N PRO A 215 13.13 -23.96 21.87
CA PRO A 215 14.48 -24.16 22.41
C PRO A 215 14.66 -23.74 23.88
N ILE A 216 13.84 -22.80 24.38
CA ILE A 216 13.97 -22.23 25.73
C ILE A 216 13.04 -22.95 26.72
N CYS A 217 11.73 -22.93 26.50
CA CYS A 217 10.75 -23.47 27.47
C CYS A 217 10.19 -24.86 27.11
N ARG A 218 10.68 -25.48 26.03
CA ARG A 218 10.24 -26.80 25.51
C ARG A 218 8.74 -26.94 25.20
N LYS A 219 7.93 -25.88 25.30
CA LYS A 219 6.53 -25.93 24.89
C LYS A 219 6.44 -26.23 23.39
N LEU A 220 5.67 -27.26 23.03
CA LEU A 220 5.46 -27.67 21.65
C LEU A 220 4.82 -26.55 20.83
N SER A 221 5.33 -26.28 19.64
CA SER A 221 4.68 -25.42 18.66
C SER A 221 4.95 -25.96 17.26
N TYR A 222 3.89 -26.29 16.55
CA TYR A 222 3.98 -26.98 15.25
C TYR A 222 4.26 -26.03 14.08
N PHE A 223 4.13 -24.72 14.31
CA PHE A 223 4.11 -23.70 13.27
C PHE A 223 5.03 -22.52 13.65
N VAL A 224 5.84 -22.08 12.70
CA VAL A 224 6.70 -20.89 12.83
C VAL A 224 6.13 -19.80 11.94
N VAL A 225 5.84 -18.64 12.51
CA VAL A 225 5.38 -17.45 11.77
C VAL A 225 6.54 -16.47 11.57
N PRO A 226 7.01 -16.24 10.32
CA PRO A 226 7.98 -15.20 10.03
C PRO A 226 7.34 -13.82 10.15
N SER A 227 7.95 -12.89 10.89
CA SER A 227 7.49 -11.50 11.00
C SER A 227 8.65 -10.51 10.93
N VAL A 228 8.40 -9.30 10.44
CA VAL A 228 9.36 -8.16 10.50
C VAL A 228 9.14 -7.28 11.74
N VAL A 229 8.05 -7.52 12.49
CA VAL A 229 7.75 -6.86 13.77
C VAL A 229 7.64 -7.89 14.89
N TRP A 230 8.09 -7.49 16.07
CA TRP A 230 7.81 -8.14 17.33
C TRP A 230 6.53 -7.53 17.93
N TYR A 231 5.73 -8.36 18.60
CA TYR A 231 4.49 -7.93 19.25
C TYR A 231 4.80 -7.45 20.67
N SER A 232 3.98 -6.52 21.17
CA SER A 232 3.97 -6.06 22.57
C SER A 232 2.87 -6.76 23.38
N THR A 233 1.79 -7.23 22.74
CA THR A 233 0.63 -7.85 23.41
C THR A 233 0.27 -9.24 22.82
N PRO A 234 -0.44 -10.11 23.57
CA PRO A 234 -0.93 -11.38 23.05
C PRO A 234 -1.87 -11.24 21.84
N ASP A 235 -2.67 -10.17 21.79
CA ASP A 235 -3.60 -9.92 20.68
C ASP A 235 -2.87 -9.51 19.41
N GLU A 236 -1.85 -8.65 19.51
CA GLU A 236 -0.95 -8.33 18.39
C GLU A 236 -0.24 -9.59 17.85
N LYS A 237 0.19 -10.49 18.75
CA LYS A 237 0.76 -11.79 18.36
C LYS A 237 -0.26 -12.62 17.56
N LYS A 238 -1.50 -12.69 18.02
CA LYS A 238 -2.60 -13.40 17.36
C LYS A 238 -2.90 -12.81 15.98
N GLU A 239 -3.00 -11.48 15.88
CA GLU A 239 -3.20 -10.77 14.62
C GLU A 239 -2.09 -11.09 13.60
N ILE A 240 -0.81 -11.05 14.00
CA ILE A 240 0.32 -11.40 13.13
C ILE A 240 0.21 -12.86 12.63
N ILE A 241 -0.14 -13.80 13.52
CA ILE A 241 -0.33 -15.21 13.16
C ILE A 241 -1.48 -15.39 12.17
N ASP A 242 -2.61 -14.74 12.39
CA ASP A 242 -3.81 -14.92 11.59
C ASP A 242 -3.72 -14.21 10.23
N ILE A 243 -3.10 -13.03 10.15
CA ILE A 243 -2.72 -12.39 8.88
C ILE A 243 -1.79 -13.30 8.07
N TYR A 244 -0.79 -13.91 8.71
CA TYR A 244 0.13 -14.81 8.02
C TYR A 244 -0.58 -16.06 7.50
N LYS A 245 -1.41 -16.72 8.32
CA LYS A 245 -2.24 -17.85 7.89
C LYS A 245 -3.17 -17.47 6.73
N ALA A 246 -3.82 -16.31 6.78
CA ALA A 246 -4.68 -15.82 5.69
C ALA A 246 -3.90 -15.66 4.39
N LYS A 247 -2.67 -15.13 4.45
CA LYS A 247 -1.76 -15.04 3.30
C LYS A 247 -1.32 -16.40 2.77
N LEU A 248 -1.13 -17.41 3.63
CA LEU A 248 -0.87 -18.78 3.15
C LEU A 248 -2.09 -19.34 2.42
N ARG A 249 -3.31 -19.16 2.97
CA ARG A 249 -4.57 -19.59 2.34
C ARG A 249 -4.89 -18.92 1.01
N SER A 250 -4.23 -17.82 0.64
CA SER A 250 -4.33 -17.21 -0.70
C SER A 250 -3.28 -17.74 -1.70
N ILE A 251 -2.29 -18.53 -1.26
CA ILE A 251 -1.21 -19.06 -2.11
C ILE A 251 -1.49 -20.53 -2.41
N ASN A 252 -1.48 -20.91 -3.69
CA ASN A 252 -1.70 -22.30 -4.12
C ASN A 252 -0.64 -23.25 -3.53
N CYS A 253 -1.11 -24.39 -3.00
CA CYS A 253 -0.26 -25.42 -2.43
C CYS A 253 0.54 -26.14 -3.51
N LYS A 254 1.87 -25.96 -3.49
CA LYS A 254 2.80 -26.64 -4.42
C LYS A 254 2.74 -28.18 -4.39
N HIS A 255 2.29 -28.77 -3.28
CA HIS A 255 2.20 -30.24 -3.14
C HIS A 255 0.87 -30.79 -3.64
N PHE A 256 -0.20 -30.00 -3.53
CA PHE A 256 -1.51 -30.32 -4.11
C PHE A 256 -1.51 -30.17 -5.64
N ASN A 257 -0.74 -29.20 -6.14
CA ASN A 257 -0.48 -29.01 -7.58
C ASN A 257 -1.75 -29.06 -8.44
N PHE A 258 -2.78 -28.29 -8.05
CA PHE A 258 -4.07 -28.21 -8.74
C PHE A 258 -4.86 -29.53 -8.88
N GLY A 259 -4.61 -30.48 -7.97
CA GLY A 259 -5.21 -31.82 -7.97
C GLY A 259 -4.29 -32.89 -8.58
N ASN A 260 -3.19 -32.50 -9.22
CA ASN A 260 -2.22 -33.41 -9.83
C ASN A 260 -1.15 -33.92 -8.83
N GLY A 261 -1.22 -33.55 -7.56
CA GLY A 261 -0.28 -33.96 -6.52
C GLY A 261 -0.96 -34.22 -5.18
N ASN A 262 -0.33 -35.05 -4.34
CA ASN A 262 -0.83 -35.32 -2.99
C ASN A 262 -0.15 -34.41 -1.97
N CYS A 263 -0.93 -33.61 -1.24
CA CYS A 263 -0.41 -32.78 -0.16
C CYS A 263 -0.23 -33.62 1.12
N PRO A 264 0.99 -33.77 1.67
CA PRO A 264 1.24 -34.59 2.86
C PRO A 264 0.59 -34.02 4.15
N PHE A 265 0.07 -32.79 4.09
CA PHE A 265 -0.65 -32.15 5.19
C PHE A 265 -2.17 -32.26 5.05
N GLY A 266 -2.71 -32.73 3.92
CA GLY A 266 -4.14 -32.88 3.66
C GLY A 266 -4.95 -31.64 4.06
N GLY A 267 -6.06 -31.87 4.77
CA GLY A 267 -6.91 -30.81 5.33
C GLY A 267 -6.29 -29.93 6.42
N SER A 268 -5.10 -30.27 6.92
CA SER A 268 -4.31 -29.41 7.83
C SER A 268 -3.32 -28.49 7.09
N CYS A 269 -3.35 -28.47 5.76
CA CYS A 269 -2.51 -27.59 4.96
C CYS A 269 -2.91 -26.12 5.14
N PHE A 270 -1.95 -25.25 5.42
CA PHE A 270 -2.18 -23.80 5.50
C PHE A 270 -2.28 -23.10 4.13
N TYR A 271 -1.93 -23.80 3.04
CA TYR A 271 -1.93 -23.27 1.68
C TYR A 271 -3.21 -23.63 0.93
N LYS A 272 -3.60 -22.83 -0.06
CA LYS A 272 -4.81 -23.04 -0.87
C LYS A 272 -4.73 -24.36 -1.64
N HIS A 273 -5.64 -25.28 -1.35
CA HIS A 273 -5.93 -26.41 -2.24
C HIS A 273 -7.06 -25.97 -3.17
N ALA A 274 -6.71 -25.67 -4.43
CA ALA A 274 -7.65 -25.33 -5.48
C ALA A 274 -7.29 -26.13 -6.72
N TYR A 275 -8.27 -26.71 -7.38
CA TYR A 275 -8.10 -27.51 -8.60
C TYR A 275 -7.89 -26.62 -9.83
N SER A 276 -7.62 -27.23 -10.98
CA SER A 276 -7.38 -26.54 -12.26
C SER A 276 -8.60 -25.78 -12.80
N ASP A 277 -9.81 -26.19 -12.42
CA ASP A 277 -11.08 -25.50 -12.68
C ASP A 277 -11.37 -24.33 -11.71
N GLY A 278 -10.53 -24.16 -10.68
CA GLY A 278 -10.66 -23.13 -9.65
C GLY A 278 -11.52 -23.51 -8.44
N HIS A 279 -12.17 -24.69 -8.42
CA HIS A 279 -12.91 -25.15 -7.23
C HIS A 279 -11.94 -25.49 -6.08
N LEU A 280 -12.43 -25.45 -4.85
CA LEU A 280 -11.63 -25.73 -3.65
C LEU A 280 -11.80 -27.17 -3.21
N ASP A 281 -10.70 -27.77 -2.74
CA ASP A 281 -10.70 -29.08 -2.07
C ASP A 281 -11.63 -29.05 -0.84
N GLU A 282 -12.73 -29.81 -0.89
CA GLU A 282 -13.67 -29.93 0.23
C GLU A 282 -13.02 -30.73 1.35
N VAL A 283 -12.43 -30.00 2.31
CA VAL A 283 -11.87 -30.61 3.52
C VAL A 283 -13.00 -31.18 4.38
N VAL A 284 -13.34 -32.45 4.12
CA VAL A 284 -14.24 -33.24 4.96
C VAL A 284 -13.59 -33.41 6.33
N VAL A 285 -14.00 -32.59 7.29
CA VAL A 285 -13.67 -32.75 8.69
C VAL A 285 -14.28 -34.05 9.17
N ARG A 286 -13.47 -35.11 9.28
CA ARG A 286 -13.90 -36.39 9.81
C ARG A 286 -14.16 -36.25 11.30
N ASN A 287 -15.43 -36.09 11.66
CA ASN A 287 -15.89 -36.18 13.04
C ASN A 287 -15.57 -37.58 13.58
N LEU A 288 -14.51 -37.68 14.38
CA LEU A 288 -14.27 -38.83 15.23
C LEU A 288 -15.30 -38.81 16.35
N GLY A 289 -16.44 -39.46 16.12
CA GLY A 289 -17.47 -39.61 17.14
C GLY A 289 -16.92 -40.43 18.31
N SER A 290 -16.83 -39.79 19.49
CA SER A 290 -16.81 -40.55 20.74
C SER A 290 -18.18 -41.16 20.97
N GLN A 291 -18.24 -42.29 21.66
CA GLN A 291 -19.45 -42.66 22.37
C GLN A 291 -19.68 -41.64 23.49
N GLU A 292 -20.96 -41.45 23.85
CA GLU A 292 -21.50 -40.37 24.70
C GLU A 292 -21.64 -39.02 23.96
N GLY A 293 -22.90 -38.63 23.75
CA GLY A 293 -23.33 -37.66 22.74
C GLY A 293 -23.23 -36.20 23.14
N GLU A 294 -22.04 -35.71 23.47
CA GLU A 294 -21.76 -34.27 23.53
C GLU A 294 -21.10 -33.83 22.22
N THR A 295 -21.86 -33.13 21.37
CA THR A 295 -21.38 -32.63 20.07
C THR A 295 -20.50 -31.39 20.26
N VAL A 296 -19.26 -31.60 20.70
CA VAL A 296 -18.22 -30.57 20.61
C VAL A 296 -17.82 -30.44 19.14
N THR A 297 -18.22 -29.34 18.49
CA THR A 297 -17.73 -28.99 17.15
C THR A 297 -16.21 -28.84 17.22
N ALA A 298 -15.48 -29.81 16.69
CA ALA A 298 -14.03 -29.86 16.84
C ALA A 298 -13.34 -28.75 16.03
N ASP A 299 -12.94 -27.69 16.73
CA ASP A 299 -12.13 -26.58 16.21
C ASP A 299 -10.78 -27.09 15.69
N SER A 300 -10.75 -27.50 14.41
CA SER A 300 -9.59 -28.02 13.67
C SER A 300 -8.89 -29.23 14.32
N ILE A 301 -8.99 -30.40 13.68
CA ILE A 301 -8.16 -31.58 13.99
C ILE A 301 -6.69 -31.13 14.05
N ARG A 302 -6.09 -31.18 15.24
CA ARG A 302 -4.77 -30.58 15.47
C ARG A 302 -3.72 -31.38 14.71
N LEU A 303 -2.76 -30.67 14.09
CA LEU A 303 -1.60 -31.29 13.42
C LEU A 303 -0.78 -32.24 14.34
N SER A 304 -0.92 -32.11 15.67
CA SER A 304 -0.37 -33.04 16.65
C SER A 304 -0.96 -34.45 16.58
N GLU A 305 -2.24 -34.59 16.20
CA GLU A 305 -2.96 -35.86 16.21
C GLU A 305 -2.60 -36.74 15.00
N PHE A 306 -2.36 -36.12 13.84
CA PHE A 306 -1.96 -36.83 12.62
C PHE A 306 -0.52 -37.36 12.69
N LEU A 307 0.37 -36.66 13.40
CA LEU A 307 1.82 -36.91 13.35
C LEU A 307 2.36 -37.78 14.49
N GLY A 308 1.48 -38.27 15.37
CA GLY A 308 1.76 -39.36 16.31
C GLY A 308 1.45 -40.77 15.75
N ARG A 309 0.89 -40.87 14.54
CA ARG A 309 0.48 -42.14 13.91
C ARG A 309 1.28 -42.52 12.66
N VAL A 310 2.26 -41.70 12.26
CA VAL A 310 3.17 -42.02 11.16
C VAL A 310 4.41 -42.71 11.74
N GLN A 311 4.33 -44.04 11.90
CA GLN A 311 5.53 -44.86 11.87
C GLN A 311 6.06 -44.87 10.43
N ILE A 312 7.35 -44.56 10.29
CA ILE A 312 8.16 -44.78 9.09
C ILE A 312 9.02 -46.00 9.37
#